data_AF-D6XZD2-F1
#
_entry.id   AF-D6XZD2-F1
#
_cell.length_a   1.000
_cell.length_b   1.000
_cell.length_c   1.000
_cell.angle_alpha   90.00
_cell.angle_beta   90.00
_cell.angle_gamma   90.00
#
_symmetry.space_group_name_H-M   'P 1'
#
loop_
_entity.id
_entity.type
_entity.pdbx_description
1 polymer ?
#
loop_
_entity_poly.entity_id
_entity_poly.type
_entity_poly.pdbx_seq_one_letter_code
_entity_poly.pdbx_strand_id
1 'polypeptide(L)' 'MDERAKTCFAYKSGKCRILDINRCEGSGCGFCKTEEQVMQERAESLAIIEAMEPMHRDAIDEKYFKGQIAAGFYKKGTA' A
#
# COMPACT_ATOMS: atom_id res chain seq x y z
N MET A 1 -7.41 11.98 20.72
CA MET A 1 -6.73 11.20 19.67
C MET A 1 -7.19 9.76 19.81
N ASP A 2 -7.98 9.27 18.84
CA ASP A 2 -8.48 7.89 18.81
C ASP A 2 -7.32 6.89 18.89
N GLU A 3 -7.41 5.94 19.83
CA GLU A 3 -6.38 4.92 20.04
C GLU A 3 -6.15 4.06 18.78
N ARG A 4 -7.21 3.82 18.00
CA ARG A 4 -7.19 3.12 16.70
C ARG A 4 -6.30 3.80 15.65
N ALA A 5 -6.18 5.13 15.67
CA ALA A 5 -5.37 5.84 14.68
C ALA A 5 -3.86 5.64 14.94
N LYS A 6 -3.46 5.36 16.19
CA LYS A 6 -2.05 5.14 16.56
C LYS A 6 -1.50 3.79 16.09
N THR A 7 -2.37 2.80 15.88
CA THR A 7 -2.00 1.46 15.41
C THR A 7 -2.00 1.34 13.89
N CYS A 8 -2.34 2.42 13.18
CA CYS A 8 -2.36 2.44 11.72
C CYS A 8 -0.93 2.40 11.15
N PHE A 9 -0.67 1.52 10.19
CA PHE A 9 0.66 1.39 9.53
C PHE A 9 1.12 2.71 8.86
N ALA A 10 0.17 3.52 8.41
CA ALA A 10 0.42 4.79 7.75
C ALA A 10 0.66 5.95 8.72
N TYR A 11 0.35 5.79 10.01
CA TYR A 11 0.54 6.82 11.03
C TYR A 11 1.95 6.73 11.60
N LYS A 12 2.82 7.67 11.23
CA LYS A 12 4.21 7.76 11.74
C LYS A 12 4.54 9.20 12.10
N SER A 13 5.24 9.39 13.22
CA SER A 13 5.68 10.71 13.69
C SER A 13 4.53 11.71 13.86
N GLY A 14 3.38 11.26 14.35
CA GLY A 14 2.24 12.13 14.65
C GLY A 14 1.37 12.50 13.46
N LYS A 15 1.59 11.92 12.27
CA LYS A 15 0.78 12.19 11.07
C LYS A 15 0.68 10.99 10.13
N CYS A 16 -0.27 11.05 9.21
CA CYS A 16 -0.38 10.10 8.10
C CYS A 16 0.76 10.33 7.09
N ARG A 17 1.43 9.27 6.65
CA ARG A 17 2.46 9.36 5.60
C ARG A 17 1.95 9.11 4.18
N ILE A 18 0.73 8.59 4.05
CA ILE A 18 0.14 8.23 2.75
C ILE A 18 -0.82 9.32 2.26
N LEU A 19 -1.60 9.90 3.16
CA LEU A 19 -2.50 11.00 2.83
C LEU A 19 -1.89 12.30 3.37
N ASP A 20 -1.71 13.30 2.52
CA ASP A 20 -1.25 14.65 2.91
C ASP A 20 -2.28 15.43 3.73
N ILE A 21 -3.49 14.91 3.83
CA ILE A 21 -4.60 15.49 4.57
C ILE A 21 -4.72 14.80 5.93
N ASN A 22 -4.97 15.58 6.99
CA ASN A 22 -5.23 15.12 8.36
C ASN A 22 -6.46 14.19 8.50
N ARG A 23 -7.00 13.63 7.41
CA ARG A 23 -8.12 12.68 7.39
C ARG A 23 -7.81 11.34 8.04
N CYS A 24 -6.54 11.05 8.34
CA CYS A 24 -6.16 9.89 9.15
C CYS A 24 -6.29 10.14 10.66
N GLU A 25 -6.46 11.40 11.08
CA GLU A 25 -6.60 11.76 12.49
C GLU A 25 -8.05 11.54 12.93
N GLY A 26 -8.30 10.39 13.54
CA GLY A 26 -9.57 10.06 14.20
C GLY A 26 -10.24 8.77 13.72
N SER A 27 -11.37 8.45 14.32
CA SER A 27 -12.20 7.25 14.04
C SER A 27 -12.79 7.20 12.62
N GLY A 28 -12.75 8.29 11.85
CA GLY A 28 -13.32 8.38 10.50
C GLY A 28 -12.41 7.90 9.35
N CYS A 29 -11.17 7.49 9.62
CA CYS A 29 -10.29 7.01 8.56
C CYS A 29 -10.72 5.62 8.06
N GLY A 30 -11.39 5.57 6.90
CA GLY A 30 -11.79 4.32 6.23
C GLY A 30 -10.62 3.49 5.69
N PHE A 31 -9.41 4.04 5.68
CA PHE A 31 -8.17 3.38 5.25
C PHE A 31 -7.27 2.95 6.42
N CYS A 32 -7.76 3.07 7.65
CA CYS A 32 -7.00 2.68 8.84
C CYS A 32 -6.83 1.16 8.88
N LYS A 33 -5.58 0.69 8.77
CA LYS A 33 -5.21 -0.72 8.85
C LYS A 33 -3.96 -0.91 9.68
N THR A 34 -3.84 -2.04 10.38
CA THR A 34 -2.59 -2.40 11.06
C THR A 34 -1.56 -2.90 10.06
N GLU A 35 -0.30 -3.04 10.49
CA GLU A 35 0.78 -3.55 9.64
C GLU A 35 0.54 -5.00 9.22
N GLU A 36 -0.01 -5.82 10.12
CA GLU A 36 -0.36 -7.21 9.89
C GLU A 36 -1.47 -7.34 8.84
N GLN A 37 -2.51 -6.50 8.93
CA GLN A 37 -3.60 -6.49 7.95
C GLN A 37 -3.08 -6.14 6.55
N VAL A 38 -2.19 -5.15 6.45
CA VAL A 38 -1.60 -4.78 5.16
C VAL A 38 -0.72 -5.88 4.59
N MET A 39 0.06 -6.57 5.43
CA MET A 39 0.89 -7.70 4.97
C MET A 39 0.04 -8.86 4.48
N GLN A 40 -1.03 -9.20 5.22
CA GLN A 40 -1.95 -10.27 4.84
C GLN A 40 -2.64 -9.96 3.50
N GLU A 41 -3.25 -8.78 3.36
CA GLU A 41 -3.94 -8.39 2.13
C GLU A 41 -3.00 -8.32 0.92
N ARG A 42 -1.73 -7.93 1.12
CA ARG A 42 -0.71 -7.97 0.08
C ARG A 42 -0.39 -9.39 -0.34
N ALA A 43 -0.26 -10.32 0.61
CA ALA A 43 -0.02 -11.73 0.30
C ALA A 43 -1.21 -12.35 -0.45
N GLU A 44 -2.44 -12.06 -0.04
CA GLU A 44 -3.66 -12.51 -0.73
C GLU A 44 -3.73 -11.95 -2.15
N SER A 45 -3.46 -10.65 -2.32
CA SER A 45 -3.44 -10.02 -3.65
C SER A 45 -2.36 -10.62 -4.54
N LEU A 46 -1.17 -10.90 -3.99
CA LEU A 46 -0.09 -11.54 -4.73
C LEU A 46 -0.47 -12.95 -5.17
N ALA A 47 -1.08 -13.75 -4.28
CA ALA A 47 -1.55 -15.09 -4.61
C ALA A 47 -2.58 -15.08 -5.74
N ILE A 48 -3.48 -14.10 -5.78
CA ILE A 48 -4.44 -13.93 -6.88
C ILE A 48 -3.70 -13.63 -8.20
N ILE A 49 -2.75 -12.68 -8.18
CA ILE A 49 -1.93 -12.35 -9.35
C ILE A 49 -1.12 -13.58 -9.82
N GLU A 50 -0.63 -14.39 -8.88
CA GLU A 50 0.09 -15.63 -9.15
C GLU A 50 -0.79 -16.79 -9.64
N ALA A 51 -2.10 -16.74 -9.38
CA ALA A 51 -3.07 -17.69 -9.93
C ALA A 51 -3.58 -17.26 -11.31
N MET A 52 -3.32 -16.03 -11.75
CA MET A 52 -3.73 -15.54 -13.06
C MET A 52 -2.88 -16.13 -14.19
N GLU A 53 -3.55 -16.35 -15.33
CA GLU A 53 -2.97 -16.75 -16.61
C GLU A 53 -1.75 -15.87 -16.98
N PRO A 54 -0.68 -16.46 -17.56
CA PRO A 54 0.59 -15.76 -17.79
C PRO A 54 0.44 -14.46 -18.59
N MET A 55 -0.42 -14.47 -19.62
CA MET A 55 -0.67 -13.30 -20.48
C MET A 55 -1.24 -12.11 -19.69
N HIS A 56 -2.04 -12.35 -18.66
CA HIS A 56 -2.57 -11.27 -17.82
C HIS A 56 -1.55 -10.83 -16.76
N ARG A 57 -0.68 -11.72 -16.30
CA ARG A 57 0.41 -11.38 -15.37
C ARG A 57 1.47 -10.52 -16.04
N ASP A 58 1.86 -10.85 -17.26
CA ASP A 58 2.84 -10.08 -18.03
C ASP A 58 2.32 -8.67 -18.33
N ALA A 59 1.03 -8.52 -18.65
CA ALA A 59 0.39 -7.22 -18.84
C ALA A 59 0.37 -6.37 -17.55
N ILE A 60 0.23 -7.00 -16.36
CA ILE A 60 0.32 -6.32 -15.07
C ILE A 60 1.77 -5.92 -14.77
N ASP A 61 2.72 -6.82 -14.99
CA ASP A 61 4.16 -6.56 -14.80
C ASP A 61 4.62 -5.39 -15.68
N GLU A 62 4.26 -5.40 -16.96
CA GLU A 62 4.58 -4.31 -17.89
C GLU A 62 3.97 -2.98 -17.45
N LYS A 63 2.70 -2.96 -17.02
CA LYS A 63 1.98 -1.72 -16.72
C LYS A 63 2.34 -1.09 -15.37
N TYR A 64 2.66 -1.90 -14.37
CA TYR A 64 2.83 -1.44 -12.98
C TYR A 64 4.26 -1.59 -12.45
N PHE A 65 5.01 -2.60 -12.90
CA PHE A 65 6.36 -2.90 -12.40
C PHE A 65 7.47 -2.45 -13.38
N LYS A 66 7.28 -2.61 -14.70
CA LYS A 66 8.22 -2.19 -15.75
C LYS A 66 7.84 -0.90 -16.50
N GLY A 67 6.63 -0.38 -16.29
CA GLY A 67 6.07 0.77 -17.01
C GLY A 67 5.48 1.85 -16.11
N GLN A 68 5.53 3.08 -16.63
CA GLN A 68 4.92 4.39 -16.28
C GLN A 68 4.54 4.75 -14.82
N ILE A 69 4.09 3.84 -13.96
CA ILE A 69 3.71 4.12 -12.56
C ILE A 69 4.91 3.91 -11.61
N ALA A 70 5.82 2.97 -11.90
CA ALA A 70 7.03 2.74 -11.10
C ALA A 70 7.96 3.96 -11.06
N ALA A 71 8.00 4.74 -12.14
CA ALA A 71 8.82 5.96 -12.25
C ALA A 71 8.42 7.05 -11.22
N GLY A 72 7.20 7.01 -10.68
CA GLY A 72 6.71 7.95 -9.68
C GLY A 72 6.89 7.51 -8.22
N PHE A 73 6.99 6.21 -7.95
CA PHE A 73 6.94 5.68 -6.57
C PHE A 73 8.21 4.94 -6.11
N TYR A 74 9.10 4.51 -7.02
CA TYR A 74 10.32 3.79 -6.67
C TYR A 74 11.58 4.58 -7.06
N LYS A 75 11.76 5.77 -6.49
CA LYS A 75 13.13 6.29 -6.29
C LYS A 75 13.60 5.91 -4.89
N LYS A 76 14.24 4.74 -4.78
CA LYS A 76 15.51 4.50 -4.05
C LYS A 76 15.71 3.00 -3.84
N GLY A 77 16.83 2.50 -4.36
CA GLY A 77 17.31 1.16 -4.04
C GLY A 77 18.39 0.62 -4.98
N THR A 78 19.26 1.47 -5.53
CA THR A 78 20.50 0.99 -6.15
C THR A 78 21.55 0.83 -5.06
N ALA A 79 21.93 -0.41 -4.79
CA ALA A 79 23.27 -0.80 -4.40
C ALA A 79 23.61 -2.05 -5.21
#